data_AF-A0A022J025-F1
#
_entry.id   AF-A0A022J025-F1
#
_cell.length_a   1.000
_cell.length_b   1.000
_cell.length_c   1.000
_cell.angle_alpha   90.00
_cell.angle_beta   90.00
_cell.angle_gamma   90.00
#
_symmetry.space_group_name_H-M   'P 1'
#
loop_
_entity.id
_entity.type
_entity.pdbx_description
1 polymer ?
#
loop_
_entity_poly.entity_id
_entity_poly.type
_entity_poly.pdbx_seq_one_letter_code
_entity_poly.pdbx_strand_id
1 'polypeptide(L)'
;MDVVYRPQNNPFLDFLIHRSRARVYKNQIARDNMRGLIQNLKHGHAIWYSPDQDFGLKQGVMASFFGIQAATVTAHRRLMDISKAAAVPLYFYRSGDIRNPQYHVLVEPKLENFPSGCEVSDAERVNKIIENQIRIALHNTCGFTDALKHVLLVNRNSINGISNSRIKSTSFN
;
A
#
# COMPACT_ATOMS: atom_id res chain seq x y z
N MET A 1 -11.33 5.23 6.58
CA MET A 1 -10.30 4.47 5.86
C MET A 1 -10.16 3.14 6.56
N ASP A 2 -10.13 2.07 5.78
CA ASP A 2 -10.09 0.70 6.27
C ASP A 2 -8.70 0.11 6.00
N VAL A 3 -8.29 -0.89 6.79
CA VAL A 3 -6.95 -1.48 6.70
C VAL A 3 -7.04 -3.00 6.72
N VAL A 4 -6.16 -3.67 5.97
CA VAL A 4 -6.01 -5.12 6.05
C VAL A 4 -5.21 -5.51 7.29
N TYR A 5 -5.73 -6.45 8.07
CA TYR A 5 -5.12 -6.91 9.31
C TYR A 5 -4.79 -8.40 9.26
N ARG A 6 -3.57 -8.74 9.69
CA ARG A 6 -3.14 -10.10 10.00
C ARG A 6 -2.97 -10.21 11.52
N PRO A 7 -3.68 -11.13 12.18
CA PRO A 7 -3.51 -11.37 13.60
C PRO A 7 -2.06 -11.72 13.94
N GLN A 8 -1.58 -11.24 15.09
CA GLN A 8 -0.27 -11.58 15.61
C GLN A 8 -0.31 -12.93 16.35
N ASN A 9 0.81 -13.67 16.32
CA ASN A 9 0.90 -14.96 17.00
C ASN A 9 0.76 -14.85 18.53
N ASN A 10 1.14 -13.70 19.11
CA ASN A 10 0.98 -13.43 20.53
C ASN A 10 -0.37 -12.73 20.78
N PRO A 11 -1.32 -13.34 21.52
CA PRO A 11 -2.65 -12.77 21.75
C PRO A 11 -2.66 -11.43 22.48
N PHE A 12 -1.72 -11.19 23.40
CA PHE A 12 -1.63 -9.92 24.11
C PHE A 12 -1.18 -8.79 23.18
N LEU A 13 -0.17 -9.07 22.34
CA LEU A 13 0.31 -8.12 21.34
C LEU A 13 -0.76 -7.86 20.28
N ASP A 14 -1.49 -8.90 19.87
CA ASP A 14 -2.63 -8.81 18.95
C ASP A 14 -3.70 -7.85 19.49
N PHE A 15 -4.15 -8.06 20.74
CA PHE A 15 -5.11 -7.20 21.41
C PHE A 15 -4.63 -5.74 21.48
N LEU A 16 -3.37 -5.50 21.85
CA LEU A 16 -2.81 -4.16 21.99
C LEU A 16 -2.75 -3.43 20.64
N ILE A 17 -2.26 -4.10 19.60
CA ILE A 17 -2.20 -3.54 18.24
C ILE A 17 -3.60 -3.28 17.69
N HIS A 18 -4.50 -4.26 17.83
CA HIS A 18 -5.88 -4.15 17.34
C HIS A 18 -6.61 -2.99 18.02
N ARG A 19 -6.48 -2.84 19.35
CA ARG A 19 -7.08 -1.74 20.11
C ARG A 19 -6.50 -0.38 19.72
N SER A 20 -5.20 -0.30 19.47
CA SER A 20 -4.55 0.94 19.02
C SER A 20 -5.04 1.36 17.64
N ARG A 21 -5.06 0.42 16.68
CA ARG A 21 -5.50 0.65 15.31
C ARG A 21 -6.99 0.99 15.20
N ALA A 22 -7.83 0.45 16.07
CA ALA A 22 -9.27 0.76 16.13
C ALA A 22 -9.56 2.24 16.45
N ARG A 23 -8.60 3.00 16.98
CA ARG A 23 -8.76 4.45 17.19
C ARG A 23 -8.57 5.27 15.91
N VAL A 24 -7.86 4.72 14.93
CA VAL A 24 -7.44 5.43 13.70
C VAL A 24 -8.23 4.95 12.49
N TYR A 25 -8.45 3.63 12.37
CA TYR A 25 -9.13 3.02 11.24
C TYR A 25 -10.58 2.68 11.60
N LYS A 26 -11.50 2.84 10.63
CA LYS A 26 -12.92 2.51 10.84
C LYS A 26 -13.12 1.00 10.89
N ASN A 27 -12.52 0.27 9.94
CA ASN A 27 -12.58 -1.19 9.91
C ASN A 27 -11.17 -1.80 9.76
N GLN A 28 -10.91 -2.85 10.54
CA GLN A 28 -9.74 -3.72 10.39
C GLN A 28 -10.20 -5.03 9.76
N ILE A 29 -10.03 -5.13 8.44
CA ILE A 29 -10.53 -6.27 7.66
C ILE A 29 -9.51 -7.39 7.75
N ALA A 30 -9.93 -8.54 8.27
CA ALA A 30 -9.08 -9.74 8.30
C ALA A 30 -8.61 -10.09 6.88
N ARG A 31 -7.33 -10.46 6.74
CA ARG A 31 -6.72 -10.87 5.46
C ARG A 31 -7.56 -11.91 4.70
N ASP A 32 -8.13 -12.87 5.42
CA ASP A 32 -8.88 -13.97 4.82
C ASP A 32 -10.28 -13.54 4.35
N ASN A 33 -10.76 -12.38 4.81
CA ASN A 33 -12.05 -11.81 4.41
C ASN A 33 -11.93 -10.91 3.17
N MET A 34 -11.51 -11.50 2.05
CA MET A 34 -11.43 -10.78 0.77
C MET A 34 -12.80 -10.27 0.28
N ARG A 35 -13.89 -11.00 0.59
CA ARG A 35 -15.25 -10.60 0.20
C ARG A 35 -15.66 -9.28 0.88
N GLY A 36 -15.43 -9.16 2.19
CA GLY A 36 -15.68 -7.92 2.93
C GLY A 36 -14.83 -6.76 2.42
N LEU A 37 -13.57 -7.02 2.07
CA LEU A 37 -12.68 -6.03 1.48
C LEU A 37 -13.25 -5.47 0.16
N ILE A 38 -13.65 -6.35 -0.76
CA ILE A 38 -14.26 -5.96 -2.04
C ILE A 38 -15.57 -5.22 -1.82
N GLN A 39 -16.40 -5.67 -0.87
CA GLN A 39 -17.66 -5.02 -0.55
C GLN A 39 -17.43 -3.60 -0.04
N ASN A 40 -16.48 -3.37 0.87
CA ASN A 40 -16.14 -2.04 1.36
C ASN A 40 -15.63 -1.12 0.24
N LEU A 41 -14.78 -1.63 -0.67
CA LEU A 41 -14.37 -0.87 -1.86
C LEU A 41 -15.57 -0.47 -2.73
N LYS A 42 -16.52 -1.38 -2.96
CA LYS A 42 -17.74 -1.08 -3.73
C LYS A 42 -18.61 -0.01 -3.06
N HIS A 43 -18.66 0.03 -1.73
CA HIS A 43 -19.35 1.08 -0.96
C HIS A 43 -18.61 2.43 -0.92
N GLY A 44 -17.48 2.56 -1.64
CA GLY A 44 -16.74 3.82 -1.72
C GLY A 44 -15.72 4.01 -0.59
N HIS A 45 -15.46 2.99 0.22
CA HIS A 45 -14.43 3.08 1.25
C HIS A 45 -13.04 3.06 0.61
N ALA A 46 -12.12 3.86 1.17
CA ALA A 46 -10.70 3.79 0.86
C ALA A 46 -10.01 2.74 1.75
N ILE A 47 -9.26 1.83 1.13
CA ILE A 47 -8.57 0.72 1.79
C ILE A 47 -7.06 0.86 1.64
N TRP A 48 -6.34 0.77 2.75
CA TRP A 48 -4.89 0.71 2.74
C TRP A 48 -4.38 -0.71 2.47
N TYR A 49 -3.53 -0.85 1.46
CA TYR A 49 -2.94 -2.12 1.07
C TYR A 49 -1.42 -1.99 0.86
N SER A 50 -0.64 -2.92 1.43
CA SER A 50 0.81 -2.99 1.29
C SER A 50 1.18 -4.09 0.28
N PRO A 51 1.66 -3.75 -0.94
CA PRO A 51 1.98 -4.72 -1.99
C PRO A 51 3.32 -5.43 -1.80
N ASP A 52 4.15 -4.96 -0.87
CA ASP A 52 5.50 -5.45 -0.58
C ASP A 52 5.55 -6.63 0.40
N GLN A 53 4.39 -7.07 0.90
CA GLN A 53 4.31 -8.25 1.76
C GLN A 53 4.48 -9.51 0.90
N ASP A 54 5.57 -10.24 1.17
CA ASP A 54 5.80 -11.57 0.59
C ASP A 54 4.81 -12.56 1.21
N PHE A 55 3.95 -13.12 0.37
CA PHE A 55 2.94 -14.11 0.75
C PHE A 55 3.30 -15.53 0.29
N GLY A 56 4.53 -15.74 -0.17
CA GLY A 56 5.06 -16.99 -0.67
C GLY A 56 4.85 -17.19 -2.18
N LEU A 57 5.74 -17.97 -2.78
CA LEU A 57 5.88 -18.23 -4.22
C LEU A 57 4.63 -18.77 -4.94
N LYS A 58 3.61 -19.27 -4.23
CA LYS A 58 2.45 -19.91 -4.86
C LYS A 58 1.56 -18.93 -5.65
N GLN A 59 1.70 -17.63 -5.43
CA GLN A 59 0.79 -16.59 -5.97
C GLN A 59 1.55 -15.39 -6.55
N GLY A 60 2.81 -15.58 -6.94
CA GLY A 60 3.66 -14.54 -7.53
C GLY A 60 4.04 -14.85 -8.98
N VAL A 61 4.50 -13.82 -9.69
CA VAL A 61 5.12 -13.93 -11.01
C VAL A 61 6.55 -13.41 -10.93
N MET A 62 7.43 -13.92 -11.79
CA MET A 62 8.79 -13.38 -11.90
C MET A 62 8.76 -12.08 -12.68
N ALA A 63 9.05 -10.98 -12.01
CA ALA A 63 9.08 -9.64 -12.59
C ALA A 63 10.40 -8.94 -12.24
N SER A 64 10.85 -8.04 -13.12
CA SER A 64 12.09 -7.30 -12.90
C SER A 64 11.95 -6.36 -11.71
N PHE A 65 12.89 -6.44 -10.77
CA PHE A 65 13.06 -5.56 -9.62
C PHE A 65 14.54 -5.19 -9.48
N PHE A 66 14.88 -3.92 -9.70
CA PHE A 66 16.24 -3.42 -9.83
C PHE A 66 17.09 -4.18 -10.87
N GLY A 67 16.44 -4.62 -11.96
CA GLY A 67 17.09 -5.40 -13.01
C GLY A 67 17.32 -6.88 -12.67
N ILE A 68 16.87 -7.34 -11.50
CA ILE A 68 16.94 -8.75 -11.08
C ILE A 68 15.52 -9.32 -11.12
N GLN A 69 15.37 -10.54 -11.63
CA GLN A 69 14.07 -11.22 -11.61
C GLN A 69 13.71 -11.61 -10.18
N ALA A 70 12.65 -11.00 -9.64
CA ALA A 70 12.14 -11.25 -8.31
C ALA A 70 10.71 -11.82 -8.37
N ALA A 71 10.37 -12.67 -7.39
CA ALA A 71 9.01 -13.17 -7.24
C ALA A 71 8.12 -12.05 -6.66
N THR A 72 7.30 -11.43 -7.50
CA THR A 72 6.39 -10.34 -7.12
C THR A 72 4.97 -10.87 -6.96
N VAL A 73 4.32 -10.54 -5.84
CA VAL A 73 2.96 -11.00 -5.54
C VAL A 73 1.92 -10.30 -6.41
N THR A 74 1.04 -11.07 -7.06
CA THR A 74 -0.02 -10.53 -7.95
C THR A 74 -1.39 -10.37 -7.29
N ALA A 75 -1.49 -10.61 -5.98
CA ALA A 75 -2.74 -10.47 -5.22
C ALA A 75 -3.37 -9.07 -5.38
N HIS A 76 -2.53 -8.03 -5.43
CA HIS A 76 -2.97 -6.66 -5.66
C HIS A 76 -3.71 -6.49 -7.00
N ARG A 77 -3.16 -7.06 -8.08
CA ARG A 77 -3.77 -7.07 -9.42
C ARG A 77 -5.14 -7.72 -9.40
N ARG A 78 -5.25 -8.90 -8.80
CA ARG A 78 -6.52 -9.65 -8.71
C ARG A 78 -7.58 -8.87 -7.95
N LEU A 79 -7.19 -8.21 -6.87
CA LEU A 79 -8.08 -7.37 -6.10
C LEU A 79 -8.60 -6.17 -6.93
N MET A 80 -7.72 -5.52 -7.70
CA MET A 80 -8.11 -4.44 -8.61
C MET A 80 -9.02 -4.91 -9.73
N ASP A 81 -8.77 -6.09 -10.28
CA ASP A 81 -9.60 -6.63 -11.34
C ASP A 81 -11.03 -6.95 -10.87
N ILE A 82 -11.19 -7.52 -9.68
CA ILE A 82 -12.50 -7.87 -9.12
C ILE A 82 -13.25 -6.63 -8.61
N SER A 83 -12.57 -5.74 -7.90
CA SER A 83 -13.21 -4.57 -7.28
C SER A 83 -13.45 -3.42 -8.27
N LYS A 84 -12.74 -3.41 -9.41
CA LYS A 84 -12.67 -2.28 -10.35
C LYS A 84 -12.34 -0.95 -9.67
N ALA A 85 -11.59 -1.02 -8.56
CA ALA A 85 -11.08 0.16 -7.87
C ALA A 85 -9.93 0.82 -8.67
N ALA A 86 -9.47 1.96 -8.19
CA ALA A 86 -8.22 2.57 -8.61
C ALA A 86 -7.16 2.39 -7.54
N ALA A 87 -5.93 2.19 -7.99
CA ALA A 87 -4.75 2.17 -7.15
C ALA A 87 -4.11 3.57 -7.14
N VAL A 88 -3.95 4.15 -5.97
CA VAL A 88 -3.26 5.42 -5.74
C VAL A 88 -1.99 5.12 -4.94
N PRO A 89 -0.80 5.27 -5.52
CA PRO A 89 0.44 5.03 -4.79
C PRO A 89 0.65 6.09 -3.71
N LEU A 90 1.14 5.64 -2.55
CA LEU A 90 1.28 6.48 -1.35
C LEU A 90 2.54 6.12 -0.58
N TYR A 91 3.33 7.12 -0.24
CA TYR A 91 4.65 6.93 0.37
C TYR A 91 4.80 7.78 1.61
N PHE A 92 5.50 7.20 2.58
CA PHE A 92 5.86 7.85 3.83
C PHE A 92 7.36 7.71 4.01
N TYR A 93 8.02 8.82 4.27
CA TYR A 93 9.42 8.81 4.69
C TYR A 93 9.66 9.87 5.76
N ARG A 94 10.62 9.58 6.64
CA ARG A 94 11.07 10.50 7.67
C ARG A 94 12.36 11.18 7.23
N SER A 95 12.50 12.48 7.45
CA SER A 95 13.75 13.22 7.30
C SER A 95 14.07 14.00 8.57
N GLY A 96 15.25 14.62 8.61
CA GLY A 96 15.69 15.39 9.77
C GLY A 96 16.27 14.54 10.90
N ASP A 97 16.71 15.22 11.95
CA ASP A 97 17.33 14.59 13.13
C ASP A 97 16.27 13.82 13.94
N ILE A 98 16.69 12.81 14.72
CA ILE A 98 15.89 12.15 15.74
C ILE A 98 15.24 13.16 16.70
N ARG A 99 15.93 14.27 17.00
CA ARG A 99 15.42 15.33 17.89
C ARG A 99 14.35 16.22 17.24
N ASN A 100 14.28 16.24 15.91
CA ASN A 100 13.27 16.99 15.16
C ASN A 100 12.87 16.23 13.88
N PRO A 101 12.13 15.12 14.03
CA PRO A 101 11.74 14.30 12.90
C PRO A 101 10.71 15.02 12.03
N GLN A 102 10.95 15.04 10.73
CA GLN A 102 10.00 15.54 9.74
C GLN A 102 9.38 14.35 9.00
N TYR A 103 8.06 14.28 8.96
CA TYR A 103 7.35 13.24 8.24
C TYR A 103 6.82 13.78 6.92
N HIS A 104 7.11 13.07 5.84
CA HIS A 104 6.66 13.42 4.50
C HIS A 104 5.69 12.37 4.00
N VAL A 105 4.56 12.84 3.46
CA VAL A 105 3.56 12.01 2.80
C VAL A 105 3.51 12.41 1.33
N LEU A 106 3.92 11.50 0.46
CA LEU A 106 3.88 11.69 -0.98
C LEU A 106 2.72 10.86 -1.56
N VAL A 107 1.74 11.55 -2.13
CA VAL A 107 0.60 10.94 -2.84
C VAL A 107 0.85 11.11 -4.33
N GLU A 108 0.93 10.00 -5.05
CA GLU A 108 1.06 10.03 -6.50
C GLU A 108 -0.30 9.95 -7.21
N PRO A 109 -0.37 10.34 -8.49
CA PRO A 109 -1.57 10.15 -9.29
C PRO A 109 -2.00 8.68 -9.33
N LYS A 110 -3.30 8.45 -9.51
CA LYS A 110 -3.84 7.09 -9.69
C LYS A 110 -3.13 6.39 -10.87
N LEU A 111 -2.93 5.08 -10.74
CA LEU A 111 -2.42 4.27 -11.84
C LEU A 111 -3.48 4.15 -12.94
N GLU A 112 -3.21 4.74 -14.10
CA GLU A 112 -4.04 4.59 -15.28
C GLU A 112 -3.80 3.25 -15.97
N ASN A 113 -4.84 2.68 -16.58
CA ASN A 113 -4.80 1.40 -17.30
C ASN A 113 -4.22 0.25 -16.45
N PHE A 114 -4.58 0.21 -15.16
CA PHE A 114 -4.22 -0.85 -14.24
C PHE A 114 -5.49 -1.56 -13.71
N PRO A 115 -5.56 -2.90 -13.76
CA PRO A 115 -4.59 -3.83 -14.37
C PRO A 115 -4.64 -3.82 -15.91
N SER A 116 -3.51 -4.08 -16.56
CA SER A 116 -3.33 -4.03 -18.04
C SER A 116 -3.65 -5.35 -18.76
N GLY A 117 -3.97 -6.40 -18.00
CA GLY A 117 -4.27 -7.74 -18.53
C GLY A 117 -3.08 -8.69 -18.50
N CYS A 118 -1.84 -8.18 -18.64
CA CYS A 118 -0.61 -8.96 -18.52
C CYS A 118 -0.08 -8.94 -17.07
N GLU A 119 -0.03 -10.11 -16.42
CA GLU A 119 0.39 -10.22 -15.02
C GLU A 119 1.83 -9.75 -14.78
N VAL A 120 2.74 -10.08 -15.70
CA VAL A 120 4.16 -9.72 -15.60
C VAL A 120 4.33 -8.20 -15.77
N SER A 121 3.67 -7.60 -16.76
CA SER A 121 3.76 -6.15 -16.98
C SER A 121 3.18 -5.34 -15.82
N ASP A 122 2.07 -5.80 -15.24
CA ASP A 122 1.48 -5.19 -14.04
C ASP A 122 2.43 -5.29 -12.84
N ALA A 123 3.07 -6.45 -12.65
CA ALA A 123 4.04 -6.67 -11.58
C ALA A 123 5.31 -5.82 -11.76
N GLU A 124 5.86 -5.75 -12.97
CA GLU A 124 7.00 -4.87 -13.29
C GLU A 124 6.68 -3.40 -13.06
N ARG A 125 5.46 -2.97 -13.36
CA ARG A 125 5.03 -1.59 -13.13
C ARG A 125 4.99 -1.27 -11.64
N VAL A 126 4.44 -2.17 -10.82
CA VAL A 126 4.44 -2.03 -9.35
C VAL A 126 5.87 -2.05 -8.81
N ASN A 127 6.72 -2.93 -9.31
CA ASN A 127 8.13 -2.98 -8.93
C ASN A 127 8.85 -1.67 -9.25
N LYS A 128 8.69 -1.11 -10.46
CA LYS A 128 9.26 0.19 -10.85
C LYS A 128 8.82 1.32 -9.92
N ILE A 129 7.56 1.31 -9.51
CA ILE A 129 7.02 2.29 -8.54
C ILE A 129 7.74 2.14 -7.19
N ILE A 130 7.93 0.91 -6.72
CA ILE A 130 8.67 0.63 -5.48
C ILE A 130 10.15 1.00 -5.60
N GLU A 131 10.79 0.73 -6.75
CA GLU A 131 12.18 1.13 -7.01
C GLU A 131 12.36 2.65 -6.92
N ASN A 132 11.45 3.41 -7.54
CA ASN A 132 11.47 4.87 -7.48
C ASN A 132 11.33 5.37 -6.03
N GLN A 133 10.47 4.75 -5.22
CA GLN A 133 10.35 5.07 -3.79
C GLN A 133 11.64 4.83 -3.03
N ILE A 134 12.27 3.66 -3.25
CA ILE A 134 13.51 3.30 -2.57
C ILE A 134 14.63 4.27 -2.96
N ARG A 135 14.68 4.74 -4.20
CA ARG A 135 15.64 5.75 -4.66
C ARG A 135 15.46 7.10 -3.96
N ILE A 136 14.23 7.50 -3.62
CA ILE A 136 13.96 8.76 -2.90
C ILE A 136 14.49 8.71 -1.48
N ALA A 137 14.40 7.55 -0.81
CA ALA A 137 14.69 7.43 0.63
C ALA A 137 15.65 6.28 0.94
N LEU A 138 16.77 6.17 0.20
CA LEU A 138 17.74 5.08 0.32
C LEU A 138 18.30 4.90 1.75
N HIS A 139 18.43 6.00 2.50
CA HIS A 139 18.96 5.99 3.88
C HIS A 139 17.92 5.58 4.94
N ASN A 140 16.63 5.50 4.59
CA ASN A 140 15.53 5.27 5.53
C ASN A 140 14.80 3.92 5.31
N THR A 141 15.26 3.10 4.37
CA THR A 141 14.55 1.89 3.93
C THR A 141 14.86 0.62 4.73
N CYS A 142 15.57 0.69 5.86
CA CYS A 142 15.90 -0.49 6.67
C CYS A 142 15.01 -0.62 7.91
N GLY A 143 14.40 -1.80 8.09
CA GLY A 143 14.00 -2.33 9.39
C GLY A 143 13.01 -1.47 10.20
N PHE A 144 11.74 -1.79 10.09
CA PHE A 144 10.71 -1.52 11.10
C PHE A 144 10.13 -0.10 11.28
N THR A 145 10.64 1.00 10.70
CA THR A 145 9.97 2.31 10.89
C THR A 145 9.76 3.29 9.73
N ASP A 146 10.61 3.44 8.70
CA ASP A 146 10.57 4.72 7.95
C ASP A 146 10.46 4.69 6.40
N ALA A 147 10.06 3.57 5.80
CA ALA A 147 9.64 3.54 4.39
C ALA A 147 8.48 2.56 4.20
N LEU A 148 7.29 3.07 4.44
CA LEU A 148 6.07 2.30 4.45
C LEU A 148 5.48 2.33 3.02
N LYS A 149 5.73 1.25 2.26
CA LYS A 149 5.41 1.10 0.83
C LYS A 149 3.91 0.81 0.67
N HIS A 150 3.12 1.82 0.33
CA HIS A 150 1.68 1.72 0.41
C HIS A 150 0.96 2.05 -0.88
N VAL A 151 -0.16 1.36 -1.08
CA VAL A 151 -1.12 1.68 -2.11
C VAL A 151 -2.46 1.89 -1.43
N LEU A 152 -3.02 3.07 -1.68
CA LEU A 152 -4.38 3.37 -1.31
C LEU A 152 -5.31 2.89 -2.42
N LEU A 153 -6.21 1.98 -2.07
CA LEU A 153 -7.25 1.48 -2.95
C LEU A 153 -8.51 2.31 -2.75
N VAL A 154 -8.97 2.97 -3.81
CA VAL A 154 -10.14 3.85 -3.76
C VAL A 154 -11.09 3.48 -4.89
N ASN A 155 -12.39 3.55 -4.63
CA ASN A 155 -13.39 3.37 -5.68
C ASN A 155 -13.21 4.42 -6.79
N ARG A 156 -13.20 3.99 -8.07
CA ARG A 156 -12.99 4.86 -9.24
C ARG A 156 -13.93 6.06 -9.28
N ASN A 157 -15.18 5.88 -8.83
CA ASN A 157 -16.21 6.93 -8.85
C ASN A 157 -15.97 8.02 -7.79
N SER A 158 -15.09 7.77 -6.81
CA SER A 158 -14.80 8.70 -5.71
C SER A 158 -13.59 9.62 -6.01
N ILE A 159 -12.97 9.55 -7.19
CA ILE A 159 -11.62 10.11 -7.45
C ILE A 159 -11.66 11.43 -8.25
N ASN A 160 -12.83 12.02 -8.50
CA ASN A 160 -12.97 13.26 -9.29
C ASN A 160 -12.35 14.54 -8.67
N GLY A 161 -11.46 14.43 -7.67
CA GLY A 161 -10.75 15.55 -7.05
C GLY A 161 -9.27 15.35 -6.74
N ILE A 162 -8.67 14.18 -7.05
CA ILE A 162 -7.23 13.96 -6.83
C ILE A 162 -6.48 14.35 -8.12
N SER A 163 -6.51 15.65 -8.43
CA SER A 163 -5.76 16.24 -9.53
C SER A 163 -4.53 16.96 -8.96
N ASN A 164 -3.39 16.65 -9.56
CA ASN A 164 -2.05 17.20 -9.34
C ASN A 164 -1.32 16.79 -8.06
N SER A 165 -0.19 16.13 -8.29
CA SER A 165 0.90 15.83 -7.35
C SER A 165 1.17 17.05 -6.46
N ARG A 166 0.71 16.97 -5.22
CA ARG A 166 1.07 17.95 -4.19
C ARG A 166 1.77 17.17 -3.10
N ILE A 167 3.09 17.35 -3.00
CA ILE A 167 3.84 17.00 -1.80
C ILE A 167 3.17 17.77 -0.67
N LYS A 168 2.40 17.06 0.19
CA LYS A 168 1.91 17.64 1.43
C LYS A 168 2.90 17.20 2.51
N SER A 169 3.96 18.00 2.69
CA SER A 169 4.73 17.93 3.93
C SER A 169 3.77 18.34 5.06
N THR A 170 3.44 17.38 5.92
CA THR A 170 2.68 17.66 7.13
C THR A 170 3.62 17.36 8.28
N SER A 171 4.22 18.42 8.82
CA SER A 171 4.98 18.33 10.06
C SER A 171 3.99 18.06 11.19
N PHE A 172 3.99 16.83 11.70
CA PHE A 172 3.32 16.53 12.95
C PHE A 172 4.26 16.98 14.07
N ASN A 173 3.96 18.14 14.66
CA ASN A 173 4.60 18.63 15.90
C ASN A 173 4.00 17.91 17.11
#